data_AF-A0A2U1K5D2-F1
#
_entry.id   AF-A0A2U1K5D2-F1
#
_cell.length_a   1.000
_cell.length_b   1.000
_cell.length_c   1.000
_cell.angle_alpha   90.00
_cell.angle_beta   90.00
_cell.angle_gamma   90.00
#
_symmetry.space_group_name_H-M   'P 1'
#
loop_
_entity.id
_entity.type
_entity.pdbx_description
1 polymer ?
#
loop_
_entity_poly.entity_id
_entity_poly.type
_entity_poly.pdbx_seq_one_letter_code
_entity_poly.pdbx_strand_id
1 'polypeptide(L)'
;MNPILYRNHVICYLKESELDALSVLAPYWGLLFNKQELFIEPGLSSQTICIKNMQKKEQDHLADILAHTHIHFVESESDLLLEISERNERHLPPISLASGNLTYRLKYANNVGRDLQRMIHQNIWLPVRNPLLTLTFNNVGLDEQKEIISYLVIQFFLRDQMKPISHVPFDVYSSLIEKAMRPINPHFSLLQEKLNKKIWPEIPPEIAQNQEEQNPSVDRHILHEQKPTPFNPFKNHSPSQSKQINPFQSTKNKQSSTINPFKRKN
;
A
#
# COMPACT_ATOMS: atom_id res chain seq x y z
N MET A 1 18.52 -25.38 -16.69
CA MET A 1 17.23 -24.73 -16.37
C MET A 1 16.57 -25.55 -15.29
N ASN A 2 15.90 -24.88 -14.35
CA ASN A 2 15.38 -25.47 -13.12
C ASN A 2 13.88 -25.77 -13.29
N PRO A 3 13.42 -27.02 -13.09
CA PRO A 3 12.01 -27.37 -13.20
C PRO A 3 11.25 -26.81 -12.01
N ILE A 4 10.18 -26.06 -12.26
CA ILE A 4 9.32 -25.51 -11.21
C ILE A 4 8.07 -26.37 -11.08
N LEU A 5 7.76 -26.78 -9.85
CA LEU A 5 6.61 -27.60 -9.55
C LEU A 5 5.47 -26.78 -8.95
N TYR A 6 4.24 -27.13 -9.29
CA TYR A 6 3.02 -26.71 -8.60
C TYR A 6 2.08 -27.91 -8.50
N ARG A 7 1.58 -28.21 -7.30
CA ARG A 7 0.76 -29.41 -7.03
C ARG A 7 1.39 -30.70 -7.57
N ASN A 8 2.69 -30.88 -7.35
CA ASN A 8 3.48 -32.04 -7.82
C ASN A 8 3.59 -32.20 -9.34
N HIS A 9 3.25 -31.17 -10.13
CA HIS A 9 3.41 -31.15 -11.58
C HIS A 9 4.41 -30.07 -11.99
N VAL A 10 5.30 -30.38 -12.94
CA VAL A 10 6.18 -29.38 -13.53
C VAL A 10 5.35 -28.44 -14.39
N ILE A 11 5.37 -27.15 -14.07
CA ILE A 11 4.63 -26.12 -14.82
C ILE A 11 5.51 -25.37 -15.82
N CYS A 12 6.81 -25.21 -15.52
CA CYS A 12 7.76 -24.55 -16.40
C CYS A 12 9.21 -24.84 -16.02
N TYR A 13 10.14 -24.31 -16.82
CA TYR A 13 11.57 -24.33 -16.58
C TYR A 13 12.11 -22.91 -16.55
N LEU A 14 12.84 -22.57 -15.49
CA LEU A 14 13.36 -21.22 -15.25
C LEU A 14 14.89 -21.19 -15.20
N LYS A 15 15.48 -20.06 -15.59
CA LYS A 15 16.90 -19.74 -15.36
C LYS A 15 17.09 -19.21 -13.93
N GLU A 16 18.33 -19.19 -13.44
CA GLU A 16 18.63 -18.72 -12.08
C GLU A 16 18.12 -17.30 -11.80
N SER A 17 18.30 -16.37 -12.75
CA SER A 17 17.79 -15.00 -12.64
C SER A 17 16.26 -14.91 -12.55
N GLU A 18 15.55 -15.86 -13.17
CA GLU A 18 14.09 -15.95 -13.11
C GLU A 18 13.63 -16.56 -11.77
N LEU A 19 14.43 -17.43 -11.14
CA LEU A 19 14.15 -17.97 -9.80
C LEU A 19 14.22 -16.90 -8.72
N ASP A 20 15.22 -16.02 -8.80
CA ASP A 20 15.36 -14.90 -7.86
C ASP A 20 14.17 -13.95 -7.98
N ALA A 21 13.78 -13.60 -9.21
CA ALA A 21 12.61 -12.77 -9.47
C ALA A 21 11.31 -13.45 -8.98
N LEU A 22 11.14 -14.75 -9.23
CA LEU A 22 9.97 -15.51 -8.76
C LEU A 22 9.87 -15.52 -7.23
N SER A 23 11.00 -15.67 -6.53
CA SER A 23 11.06 -15.63 -5.06
C SER A 23 10.55 -14.31 -4.47
N VAL A 24 10.73 -13.22 -5.21
CA VAL A 24 10.28 -11.88 -4.82
C VAL A 24 8.84 -11.62 -5.23
N LEU A 25 8.41 -12.13 -6.39
CA LEU A 25 7.08 -11.90 -6.96
C LEU A 25 6.00 -12.81 -6.37
N ALA A 26 6.32 -14.03 -5.97
CA ALA A 26 5.33 -15.01 -5.51
C ALA A 26 4.38 -14.45 -4.41
N PRO A 27 4.86 -13.74 -3.36
CA PRO A 27 3.97 -13.16 -2.35
C PRO A 27 2.99 -12.13 -2.91
N TYR A 28 3.38 -11.36 -3.95
CA TYR A 28 2.48 -10.43 -4.63
C TYR A 28 1.38 -11.14 -5.43
N TRP A 29 1.58 -12.40 -5.76
CA TRP A 29 0.58 -13.24 -6.42
C TRP A 29 -0.15 -14.16 -5.45
N GLY A 30 -0.07 -13.94 -4.13
CA GLY A 30 -0.76 -14.84 -3.20
C GLY A 30 -0.17 -16.25 -3.12
N LEU A 31 1.09 -16.41 -3.55
CA LEU A 31 1.82 -17.68 -3.61
C LEU A 31 3.06 -17.62 -2.72
N LEU A 32 3.57 -18.80 -2.36
CA LEU A 32 4.87 -18.96 -1.73
C LEU A 32 5.75 -19.80 -2.64
N PHE A 33 7.03 -19.46 -2.72
CA PHE A 33 8.00 -20.20 -3.52
C PHE A 33 9.14 -20.68 -2.65
N ASN A 34 9.31 -22.01 -2.58
CA ASN A 34 10.45 -22.63 -1.95
C ASN A 34 11.57 -22.77 -2.99
N LYS A 35 12.59 -21.90 -2.89
CA LYS A 35 13.70 -21.88 -3.85
C LYS A 35 14.58 -23.14 -3.77
N GLN A 36 14.69 -23.76 -2.60
CA GLN A 36 15.52 -24.94 -2.38
C GLN A 36 14.91 -26.18 -3.04
N GLU A 37 13.60 -26.34 -2.91
CA GLU A 37 12.86 -27.50 -3.42
C GLU A 37 12.19 -27.21 -4.78
N LEU A 38 12.29 -25.98 -5.28
CA LEU A 38 11.78 -25.52 -6.57
C LEU A 38 10.28 -25.76 -6.78
N PHE A 39 9.48 -25.67 -5.72
CA PHE A 39 8.03 -25.76 -5.79
C PHE A 39 7.34 -24.47 -5.34
N ILE A 40 6.18 -24.23 -5.94
CA ILE A 40 5.24 -23.17 -5.59
C ILE A 40 4.09 -23.79 -4.82
N GLU A 41 3.71 -23.14 -3.72
CA GLU A 41 2.54 -23.49 -2.93
C GLU A 41 1.58 -22.30 -2.76
N PRO A 42 0.31 -22.58 -2.45
CA PRO A 42 -0.68 -21.55 -2.14
C PRO A 42 -0.30 -20.81 -0.87
N GLY A 43 -0.33 -19.47 -0.89
CA GLY A 43 0.06 -18.68 0.27
C GLY A 43 -1.02 -18.47 1.34
N LEU A 44 -2.29 -18.78 1.03
CA LEU A 44 -3.44 -18.42 1.86
C LEU A 44 -4.30 -19.63 2.29
N SER A 45 -3.76 -20.85 2.18
CA SER A 45 -4.49 -22.11 2.44
C SER A 45 -5.07 -22.27 3.84
N SER A 46 -4.54 -21.55 4.84
CA SER A 46 -5.02 -21.58 6.22
C SER A 46 -5.90 -20.38 6.58
N GLN A 47 -6.15 -19.49 5.62
CA GLN A 47 -6.79 -18.19 5.86
C GLN A 47 -8.24 -18.21 5.38
N THR A 48 -9.08 -17.49 6.11
CA THR A 48 -10.51 -17.40 5.86
C THR A 48 -10.94 -15.95 5.63
N ILE A 49 -11.86 -15.74 4.69
CA ILE A 49 -12.43 -14.42 4.41
C ILE A 49 -13.95 -14.47 4.35
N CYS A 50 -14.58 -13.45 4.90
CA CYS A 50 -16.01 -13.21 4.78
C CYS A 50 -16.20 -11.89 4.03
N ILE A 51 -17.05 -11.91 3.00
CA ILE A 51 -17.39 -10.70 2.24
C ILE A 51 -18.88 -10.45 2.36
N LYS A 52 -19.26 -9.35 3.02
CA LYS A 52 -20.65 -8.92 3.12
C LYS A 52 -21.02 -7.97 1.98
N ASN A 53 -22.31 -7.95 1.66
CA ASN A 53 -22.92 -7.07 0.65
C ASN A 53 -22.34 -7.24 -0.76
N MET A 54 -21.84 -8.44 -1.08
CA MET A 54 -21.46 -8.83 -2.43
C MET A 54 -22.34 -9.99 -2.87
N GLN A 55 -22.81 -9.98 -4.12
CA GLN A 55 -23.68 -11.05 -4.61
C GLN A 55 -22.91 -12.35 -4.77
N LYS A 56 -23.57 -13.50 -4.61
CA LYS A 56 -22.94 -14.82 -4.70
C LYS A 56 -22.18 -15.03 -6.02
N LYS A 57 -22.77 -14.61 -7.15
CA LYS A 57 -22.13 -14.68 -8.47
C LYS A 57 -20.83 -13.87 -8.56
N GLU A 58 -20.78 -12.72 -7.89
CA GLU A 58 -19.59 -11.87 -7.84
C GLU A 58 -18.50 -12.47 -6.95
N GLN A 59 -18.91 -13.06 -5.82
CA GLN A 59 -18.02 -13.81 -4.94
C GLN A 59 -17.42 -15.04 -5.63
N ASP A 60 -18.21 -15.78 -6.41
CA ASP A 60 -17.73 -16.96 -7.16
C ASP A 60 -16.67 -16.55 -8.19
N HIS A 61 -16.89 -15.45 -8.92
CA HIS A 61 -15.89 -14.92 -9.84
C HIS A 61 -14.63 -14.41 -9.11
N LEU A 62 -14.78 -13.77 -7.95
CA LEU A 62 -13.64 -13.40 -7.12
C LEU A 62 -12.86 -14.63 -6.62
N ALA A 63 -13.57 -15.71 -6.29
CA ALA A 63 -12.97 -16.98 -5.90
C ALA A 63 -12.16 -17.59 -7.05
N ASP A 64 -12.65 -17.51 -8.30
CA ASP A 64 -11.89 -17.95 -9.49
C ASP A 64 -10.58 -17.14 -9.66
N ILE A 65 -10.65 -15.82 -9.47
CA ILE A 65 -9.47 -14.93 -9.51
C ILE A 65 -8.46 -15.34 -8.43
N LEU A 66 -8.91 -15.70 -7.23
CA LEU A 66 -8.05 -16.05 -6.09
C LEU A 66 -7.79 -17.56 -5.93
N ALA A 67 -8.27 -18.41 -6.84
CA ALA A 67 -8.29 -19.86 -6.65
C ALA A 67 -6.92 -20.49 -6.40
N HIS A 68 -5.85 -19.89 -6.91
CA HIS A 68 -4.46 -20.35 -6.72
C HIS A 68 -3.94 -20.13 -5.30
N THR A 69 -4.50 -19.18 -4.57
CA THR A 69 -4.08 -18.85 -3.20
C THR A 69 -4.62 -19.84 -2.17
N HIS A 70 -5.64 -20.63 -2.54
CA HIS A 70 -6.40 -21.55 -1.68
C HIS A 70 -7.06 -20.87 -0.47
N ILE A 71 -7.33 -19.57 -0.58
CA ILE A 71 -8.10 -18.87 0.44
C ILE A 71 -9.52 -19.41 0.55
N HIS A 72 -10.04 -19.50 1.78
CA HIS A 72 -11.37 -20.02 2.04
C HIS A 72 -12.38 -18.88 2.22
N PHE A 73 -13.45 -18.89 1.42
CA PHE A 73 -14.58 -17.98 1.57
C PHE A 73 -15.60 -18.60 2.53
N VAL A 74 -15.95 -17.87 3.59
CA VAL A 74 -16.87 -18.31 4.65
C VAL A 74 -17.99 -17.28 4.84
N GLU A 75 -19.14 -17.73 5.34
CA GLU A 75 -20.31 -16.86 5.56
C GLU A 75 -20.24 -16.06 6.87
N SER A 76 -19.42 -16.51 7.81
CA SER A 76 -19.27 -15.94 9.16
C SER A 76 -17.90 -16.29 9.74
N GLU A 77 -17.49 -15.60 10.81
CA GLU A 77 -16.23 -15.80 11.56
C GLU A 77 -15.01 -16.06 10.65
N SER A 78 -14.33 -14.98 10.27
CA SER A 78 -13.20 -15.02 9.35
C SER A 78 -12.00 -14.25 9.88
N ASP A 79 -10.81 -14.57 9.38
CA ASP A 79 -9.57 -13.83 9.67
C ASP A 79 -9.62 -12.40 9.09
N LEU A 80 -10.38 -12.22 8.01
CA LEU A 80 -10.69 -10.94 7.40
C LEU A 80 -12.18 -10.85 7.03
N LEU A 81 -12.85 -9.81 7.52
CA LEU A 81 -14.19 -9.41 7.15
C LEU A 81 -14.13 -8.15 6.28
N LEU A 82 -14.59 -8.30 5.03
CA LEU A 82 -14.75 -7.19 4.07
C LEU A 82 -16.23 -6.84 3.96
N GLU A 83 -16.57 -5.59 4.28
CA GLU A 83 -17.92 -5.07 4.06
C GLU A 83 -17.90 -4.16 2.84
N ILE A 84 -18.64 -4.55 1.80
CA ILE A 84 -18.71 -3.77 0.55
C ILE A 84 -19.87 -2.78 0.62
N SER A 85 -19.65 -1.58 0.10
CA SER A 85 -20.67 -0.56 -0.07
C SER A 85 -20.49 0.10 -1.43
N GLU A 86 -21.59 0.37 -2.13
CA GLU A 86 -21.59 1.06 -3.41
C GLU A 86 -22.23 2.42 -3.28
N ARG A 87 -21.64 3.41 -3.96
CA ARG A 87 -22.16 4.76 -4.07
C ARG A 87 -22.11 5.22 -5.52
N ASN A 88 -22.97 6.18 -5.84
CA ASN A 88 -22.99 6.84 -7.14
C ASN A 88 -23.02 8.36 -6.93
N GLU A 89 -21.91 8.89 -6.45
CA GLU A 89 -21.74 10.30 -6.12
C GLU A 89 -20.55 10.87 -6.90
N ARG A 90 -20.78 11.81 -7.81
CA ARG A 90 -19.72 12.34 -8.69
C ARG A 90 -18.56 13.02 -7.96
N HIS A 91 -18.75 13.42 -6.70
CA HIS A 91 -17.77 14.18 -5.92
C HIS A 91 -16.96 13.33 -4.94
N LEU A 92 -17.26 12.03 -4.82
CA LEU A 92 -16.53 11.13 -3.93
C LEU A 92 -15.35 10.46 -4.66
N PRO A 93 -14.27 10.14 -3.95
CA PRO A 93 -13.20 9.32 -4.51
C PRO A 93 -13.76 7.96 -4.97
N PRO A 94 -13.34 7.44 -6.15
CA PRO A 94 -13.80 6.14 -6.64
C PRO A 94 -13.66 4.97 -5.68
N ILE A 95 -12.69 4.99 -4.76
CA ILE A 95 -12.53 3.95 -3.75
C ILE A 95 -12.16 4.59 -2.40
N SER A 96 -12.88 4.21 -1.35
CA SER A 96 -12.51 4.49 0.04
C SER A 96 -12.41 3.19 0.82
N LEU A 97 -11.43 3.13 1.71
CA LEU A 97 -11.20 2.03 2.64
C LEU A 97 -11.33 2.56 4.07
N ALA A 98 -12.35 2.13 4.80
CA ALA A 98 -12.48 2.41 6.21
C ALA A 98 -11.87 1.27 7.03
N SER A 99 -11.11 1.64 8.07
CA SER A 99 -10.47 0.73 9.00
C SER A 99 -10.53 1.35 10.40
N GLY A 100 -11.45 0.85 11.23
CA GLY A 100 -11.77 1.48 12.51
C GLY A 100 -12.27 2.92 12.31
N ASN A 101 -11.58 3.89 12.92
CA ASN A 101 -11.97 5.30 12.87
C ASN A 101 -11.34 6.08 11.69
N LEU A 102 -10.55 5.42 10.85
CA LEU A 102 -9.83 6.06 9.75
C LEU A 102 -10.40 5.63 8.40
N THR A 103 -10.60 6.59 7.51
CA THR A 103 -11.02 6.36 6.13
C THR A 103 -9.94 6.81 5.18
N TYR A 104 -9.36 5.87 4.45
CA TYR A 104 -8.33 6.10 3.46
C TYR A 104 -8.96 6.23 2.08
N ARG A 105 -8.56 7.25 1.33
CA ARG A 105 -8.97 7.43 -0.07
C ARG A 105 -7.92 6.80 -0.96
N LEU A 106 -8.24 5.67 -1.56
CA LEU A 106 -7.32 4.98 -2.46
C LEU A 106 -7.32 5.73 -3.81
N LYS A 107 -6.18 5.75 -4.51
CA LYS A 107 -6.05 6.32 -5.85
C LYS A 107 -5.13 5.41 -6.66
N TYR A 108 -5.41 5.19 -7.95
CA TYR A 108 -4.41 4.59 -8.84
C TYR A 108 -3.23 5.55 -8.99
N ALA A 109 -2.05 4.99 -9.27
CA ALA A 109 -0.96 5.83 -9.75
C ALA A 109 -1.35 6.42 -11.11
N ASN A 110 -1.48 7.75 -11.19
CA ASN A 110 -1.79 8.48 -12.43
C ASN A 110 -0.67 8.38 -13.50
N ASN A 111 0.43 7.69 -13.20
CA ASN A 111 1.61 7.65 -14.05
C ASN A 111 1.68 6.33 -14.80
N VAL A 112 1.65 6.43 -16.13
CA VAL A 112 1.99 5.38 -17.11
C VAL A 112 3.51 5.14 -17.05
N GLY A 113 4.02 4.70 -15.90
CA GLY A 113 5.42 4.34 -15.72
C GLY A 113 5.61 2.84 -15.95
N ARG A 114 6.74 2.43 -16.53
CA ARG A 114 7.16 1.01 -16.60
C ARG A 114 7.70 0.49 -15.25
N ASP A 115 7.51 1.24 -14.18
CA ASP A 115 7.97 0.87 -12.85
C ASP A 115 7.08 -0.26 -12.35
N LEU A 116 7.65 -1.46 -12.29
CA LEU A 116 6.93 -2.67 -11.90
C LEU A 116 6.27 -2.52 -10.52
N GLN A 117 6.91 -1.80 -9.59
CA GLN A 117 6.35 -1.54 -8.27
C GLN A 117 5.02 -0.78 -8.32
N ARG A 118 4.83 0.07 -9.33
CA ARG A 118 3.58 0.82 -9.53
C ARG A 118 2.53 0.00 -10.29
N MET A 119 2.97 -0.99 -11.06
CA MET A 119 2.09 -1.84 -11.85
C MET A 119 1.49 -2.97 -11.02
N ILE A 120 2.30 -3.62 -10.19
CA ILE A 120 1.82 -4.69 -9.33
C ILE A 120 0.80 -4.10 -8.34
N HIS A 121 -0.37 -4.74 -8.26
CA HIS A 121 -1.52 -4.25 -7.50
C HIS A 121 -1.95 -2.81 -7.83
N GLN A 122 -1.53 -2.27 -8.98
CA GLN A 122 -1.87 -0.93 -9.47
C GLN A 122 -1.57 0.21 -8.49
N ASN A 123 -0.52 0.04 -7.66
CA ASN A 123 -0.15 0.98 -6.59
C ASN A 123 -1.27 1.20 -5.54
N ILE A 124 -2.26 0.30 -5.50
CA ILE A 124 -3.19 0.23 -4.37
C ILE A 124 -2.42 -0.36 -3.20
N TRP A 125 -2.44 0.35 -2.08
CA TRP A 125 -1.77 -0.06 -0.86
C TRP A 125 -2.77 -0.20 0.27
N LEU A 126 -2.68 -1.32 1.00
CA LEU A 126 -3.39 -1.52 2.26
C LEU A 126 -2.65 -0.84 3.42
N PRO A 127 -3.21 0.24 3.99
CA PRO A 127 -2.52 1.06 4.97
C PRO A 127 -2.34 0.37 6.32
N VAL A 128 -3.39 -0.29 6.79
CA VAL A 128 -3.46 -0.93 8.10
C VAL A 128 -4.04 -2.31 7.95
N ARG A 129 -3.46 -3.28 8.67
CA ARG A 129 -4.00 -4.62 8.81
C ARG A 129 -5.03 -4.61 9.93
N ASN A 130 -6.30 -4.47 9.56
CA ASN A 130 -7.44 -4.57 10.48
C ASN A 130 -8.36 -5.68 9.98
N PRO A 131 -8.75 -6.66 10.82
CA PRO A 131 -9.60 -7.77 10.41
C PRO A 131 -11.00 -7.32 9.97
N LEU A 132 -11.42 -6.09 10.26
CA LEU A 132 -12.62 -5.49 9.70
C LEU A 132 -12.24 -4.32 8.78
N LEU A 133 -12.56 -4.45 7.50
CA LEU A 133 -12.39 -3.40 6.50
C LEU A 133 -13.72 -3.12 5.80
N THR A 134 -14.06 -1.84 5.65
CA THR A 134 -15.20 -1.42 4.84
C THR A 134 -14.67 -0.81 3.55
N LEU A 135 -15.05 -1.39 2.41
CA LEU A 135 -14.73 -0.87 1.09
C LEU A 135 -15.94 -0.13 0.53
N THR A 136 -15.74 1.12 0.13
CA THR A 136 -16.74 1.90 -0.59
C THR A 136 -16.27 2.13 -2.01
N PHE A 137 -17.00 1.56 -2.97
CA PHE A 137 -16.79 1.79 -4.39
C PHE A 137 -17.76 2.86 -4.89
N ASN A 138 -17.23 3.82 -5.64
CA ASN A 138 -18.00 4.90 -6.22
C ASN A 138 -17.78 4.94 -7.73
N ASN A 139 -18.81 4.60 -8.49
CA ASN A 139 -18.74 4.51 -9.97
C ASN A 139 -17.61 3.60 -10.49
N VAL A 140 -17.26 2.55 -9.76
CA VAL A 140 -16.26 1.55 -10.15
C VAL A 140 -16.97 0.32 -10.69
N GLY A 141 -16.58 -0.12 -11.90
CA GLY A 141 -17.18 -1.30 -12.53
C GLY A 141 -16.87 -2.59 -11.76
N LEU A 142 -17.79 -3.55 -11.76
CA LEU A 142 -17.71 -4.77 -10.96
C LEU A 142 -16.40 -5.57 -11.18
N ASP A 143 -15.87 -5.63 -12.39
CA ASP A 143 -14.62 -6.35 -12.68
C ASP A 143 -13.41 -5.68 -12.03
N GLU A 144 -13.41 -4.36 -12.00
CA GLU A 144 -12.39 -3.58 -11.32
C GLU A 144 -12.51 -3.70 -9.80
N GLN A 145 -13.73 -3.73 -9.25
CA GLN A 145 -13.94 -3.98 -7.82
C GLN A 145 -13.31 -5.32 -7.39
N LYS A 146 -13.57 -6.41 -8.13
CA LYS A 146 -13.00 -7.73 -7.84
C LYS A 146 -11.48 -7.75 -7.95
N GLU A 147 -10.94 -7.09 -8.96
CA GLU A 147 -9.49 -6.90 -9.12
C GLU A 147 -8.88 -6.21 -7.88
N ILE A 148 -9.46 -5.08 -7.46
CA ILE A 148 -9.03 -4.33 -6.28
C ILE A 148 -9.10 -5.19 -5.01
N ILE A 149 -10.22 -5.89 -4.81
CA ILE A 149 -10.41 -6.76 -3.66
C ILE A 149 -9.35 -7.87 -3.65
N SER A 150 -9.05 -8.47 -4.79
CA SER A 150 -8.03 -9.53 -4.89
C SER A 150 -6.65 -9.03 -4.42
N TYR A 151 -6.26 -7.82 -4.80
CA TYR A 151 -5.00 -7.22 -4.37
C TYR A 151 -4.99 -6.92 -2.88
N LEU A 152 -6.07 -6.36 -2.34
CA LEU A 152 -6.18 -6.04 -0.92
C LEU A 152 -6.17 -7.29 -0.05
N VAL A 153 -6.81 -8.38 -0.48
CA VAL A 153 -6.78 -9.68 0.21
C VAL A 153 -5.36 -10.23 0.25
N ILE A 154 -4.67 -10.28 -0.89
CA ILE A 154 -3.28 -10.77 -0.94
C ILE A 154 -2.37 -9.92 -0.05
N GLN A 155 -2.50 -8.59 -0.11
CA GLN A 155 -1.74 -7.69 0.75
C GLN A 155 -2.07 -7.91 2.23
N PHE A 156 -3.34 -8.05 2.60
CA PHE A 156 -3.73 -8.23 4.01
C PHE A 156 -2.97 -9.38 4.68
N PHE A 157 -2.83 -10.51 3.99
CA PHE A 157 -2.21 -11.70 4.55
C PHE A 157 -0.70 -11.80 4.32
N LEU A 158 -0.20 -11.37 3.15
CA LEU A 158 1.19 -11.61 2.75
C LEU A 158 2.07 -10.35 2.72
N ARG A 159 1.59 -9.17 3.13
CA ARG A 159 2.37 -7.92 3.10
C ARG A 159 3.74 -8.07 3.77
N ASP A 160 3.83 -8.78 4.88
CA ASP A 160 5.08 -8.93 5.63
C ASP A 160 6.12 -9.79 4.88
N GLN A 161 5.70 -10.53 3.86
CA GLN A 161 6.56 -11.34 2.99
C GLN A 161 6.95 -10.61 1.70
N MET A 162 6.28 -9.49 1.38
CA MET A 162 6.51 -8.73 0.16
C MET A 162 7.81 -7.93 0.26
N LYS A 163 8.76 -8.23 -0.62
CA LYS A 163 10.04 -7.52 -0.74
C LYS A 163 9.99 -6.48 -1.87
N PRO A 164 10.75 -5.39 -1.80
CA PRO A 164 10.84 -4.42 -2.90
C PRO A 164 11.19 -5.09 -4.24
N ILE A 165 10.40 -4.79 -5.27
CA ILE A 165 10.51 -5.44 -6.60
C ILE A 165 11.26 -4.58 -7.64
N SER A 166 11.87 -3.48 -7.21
CA SER A 166 12.56 -2.51 -8.08
C SER A 166 13.70 -3.10 -8.92
N HIS A 167 14.24 -4.25 -8.52
CA HIS A 167 15.33 -4.94 -9.20
C HIS A 167 14.85 -5.96 -10.24
N VAL A 168 13.54 -6.24 -10.32
CA VAL A 168 12.98 -7.21 -11.27
C VAL A 168 12.70 -6.51 -12.61
N PRO A 169 13.38 -6.86 -13.70
CA PRO A 169 13.11 -6.26 -15.01
C PRO A 169 11.71 -6.62 -15.50
N PHE A 170 11.06 -5.68 -16.20
CA PHE A 170 9.71 -5.88 -16.72
C PHE A 170 9.60 -7.10 -17.65
N ASP A 171 10.60 -7.34 -18.51
CA ASP A 171 10.59 -8.49 -19.42
C ASP A 171 10.66 -9.83 -18.66
N VAL A 172 11.38 -9.87 -17.53
CA VAL A 172 11.42 -11.04 -16.63
C VAL A 172 10.08 -11.24 -15.96
N TYR A 173 9.46 -10.17 -15.45
CA TYR A 173 8.11 -10.21 -14.88
C TYR A 173 7.09 -10.74 -15.89
N SER A 174 7.05 -10.16 -17.09
CA SER A 174 6.16 -10.58 -18.18
C SER A 174 6.37 -12.05 -18.54
N SER A 175 7.63 -12.48 -18.69
CA SER A 175 7.95 -13.90 -18.94
C SER A 175 7.52 -14.82 -17.78
N LEU A 176 7.58 -14.37 -16.53
CA LEU A 176 7.16 -15.18 -15.39
C LEU A 176 5.64 -15.28 -15.27
N ILE A 177 4.89 -14.24 -15.67
CA ILE A 177 3.44 -14.34 -15.77
C ILE A 177 3.07 -15.46 -16.77
N GLU A 178 3.66 -15.41 -17.96
CA GLU A 178 3.42 -16.39 -19.03
C GLU A 178 3.80 -17.81 -18.63
N LYS A 179 5.00 -18.00 -18.06
CA LYS A 179 5.56 -19.31 -17.76
C LYS A 179 5.05 -19.91 -16.45
N ALA A 180 4.88 -19.10 -15.40
CA ALA A 180 4.58 -19.59 -14.06
C ALA A 180 3.15 -19.27 -13.62
N MET A 181 2.71 -18.01 -13.74
CA MET A 181 1.40 -17.61 -13.21
C MET A 181 0.23 -18.14 -14.05
N ARG A 182 0.30 -18.02 -15.38
CA ARG A 182 -0.79 -18.42 -16.29
C ARG A 182 -1.13 -19.92 -16.18
N PRO A 183 -0.16 -20.86 -16.11
CA PRO A 183 -0.48 -22.27 -15.86
C PRO A 183 -1.11 -22.54 -14.49
N ILE A 184 -0.83 -21.71 -13.49
CA ILE A 184 -1.38 -21.86 -12.13
C ILE A 184 -2.80 -21.29 -12.04
N ASN A 185 -3.01 -20.08 -12.52
CA ASN A 185 -4.32 -19.43 -12.57
C ASN A 185 -4.39 -18.39 -13.71
N PRO A 186 -5.09 -18.72 -14.81
CA PRO A 186 -5.20 -17.82 -15.95
C PRO A 186 -6.06 -16.58 -15.68
N HIS A 187 -7.02 -16.64 -14.75
CA HIS A 187 -7.86 -15.48 -14.40
C HIS A 187 -7.04 -14.38 -13.72
N PHE A 188 -6.20 -14.76 -12.76
CA PHE A 188 -5.30 -13.81 -12.10
C PHE A 188 -4.19 -13.33 -13.02
N SER A 189 -3.64 -14.20 -13.88
CA SER A 189 -2.58 -13.82 -14.82
C SER A 189 -3.03 -12.67 -15.74
N LEU A 190 -4.28 -12.73 -16.23
CA LEU A 190 -4.86 -11.65 -17.04
C LEU A 190 -4.94 -10.30 -16.30
N LEU A 191 -5.10 -10.30 -14.98
CA LEU A 191 -5.04 -9.05 -14.19
C LEU A 191 -3.61 -8.50 -14.15
N GLN A 192 -2.62 -9.38 -14.04
CA GLN A 192 -1.20 -9.02 -13.99
C GLN A 192 -0.64 -8.56 -15.35
N GLU A 193 -1.24 -9.01 -16.46
CA GLU A 193 -0.88 -8.65 -17.84
C GLU A 193 -1.42 -7.28 -18.28
N LYS A 194 -2.46 -6.78 -17.59
CA LYS A 194 -3.09 -5.49 -17.91
C LYS A 194 -2.12 -4.33 -17.62
N LEU A 195 -1.40 -3.91 -18.65
CA LEU A 195 -0.72 -2.61 -18.72
C LEU A 195 -1.78 -1.49 -18.74
N ASN A 196 -2.10 -0.93 -17.57
CA ASN A 196 -3.20 0.01 -17.43
C ASN A 196 -3.02 1.28 -18.29
N LYS A 197 -3.98 1.47 -19.21
CA LYS A 197 -4.45 2.78 -19.70
C LYS A 197 -5.61 3.31 -18.82
N LYS A 198 -5.67 2.98 -17.54
CA LYS A 198 -6.76 3.42 -16.66
C LYS A 198 -6.42 4.76 -16.03
N ILE A 199 -7.15 5.81 -16.42
CA ILE A 199 -7.05 7.16 -15.86
C ILE A 199 -8.19 7.30 -14.84
N TRP A 200 -7.90 7.71 -13.60
CA TRP A 200 -8.95 8.07 -12.64
C TRP A 200 -9.68 9.33 -13.11
N PRO A 201 -11.01 9.41 -12.96
CA PRO A 201 -11.68 10.70 -13.09
C PRO A 201 -11.08 11.67 -12.06
N GLU A 202 -10.62 12.83 -12.52
CA GLU A 202 -10.13 13.88 -11.63
C GLU A 202 -11.29 14.42 -10.79
N ILE A 203 -11.10 14.51 -9.47
CA ILE A 203 -12.06 15.17 -8.59
C ILE A 203 -12.02 16.67 -8.95
N PRO A 204 -13.18 17.33 -9.17
CA PRO A 204 -13.22 18.74 -9.50
C PRO A 204 -12.44 19.61 -8.49
N PRO A 205 -11.70 20.64 -8.96
CA PRO A 205 -10.78 21.43 -8.14
C PRO A 205 -11.46 22.25 -7.03
N GLU A 206 -12.78 22.44 -7.10
CA GLU A 206 -13.57 23.22 -6.12
C GLU A 206 -13.54 22.63 -4.70
N ILE A 207 -13.11 21.38 -4.52
CA ILE A 207 -12.95 20.74 -3.20
C ILE A 207 -11.46 20.62 -2.79
N ALA A 208 -10.51 20.72 -3.73
CA ALA A 208 -9.08 20.64 -3.41
C ALA A 208 -8.63 21.79 -2.49
N GLN A 209 -9.28 22.96 -2.62
CA GLN A 209 -8.98 24.14 -1.79
C GLN A 209 -9.50 24.04 -0.35
N ASN A 210 -10.51 23.19 -0.08
CA ASN A 210 -11.00 22.94 1.29
C ASN A 210 -10.28 21.77 1.98
N GLN A 211 -9.29 21.14 1.32
CA GLN A 211 -8.57 19.97 1.85
C GLN A 211 -7.21 20.29 2.47
N GLU A 212 -6.72 21.54 2.37
CA GLU A 212 -5.45 21.95 3.00
C GLU A 212 -5.61 22.53 4.42
N GLU A 213 -6.81 22.94 4.85
CA GLU A 213 -7.01 23.58 6.16
C GLU A 213 -7.16 22.62 7.36
N GLN A 214 -7.06 21.29 7.17
CA GLN A 214 -7.13 20.31 8.27
C GLN A 214 -5.90 19.41 8.44
N ASN A 215 -4.79 19.71 7.77
CA ASN A 215 -3.49 19.12 8.12
C ASN A 215 -2.68 20.14 8.93
N PRO A 216 -2.14 19.79 10.12
CA PRO A 216 -1.10 20.60 10.73
C PRO A 216 0.10 20.60 9.77
N SER A 217 0.40 21.79 9.27
CA SER A 217 1.47 22.11 8.34
C SER A 217 2.82 21.56 8.81
N VAL A 218 3.36 20.62 8.04
CA VAL A 218 4.80 20.41 7.97
C VAL A 218 5.28 21.15 6.73
N ASP A 219 5.93 22.29 6.96
CA ASP A 219 6.52 23.16 5.95
C ASP A 219 7.31 22.37 4.91
N ARG A 220 6.82 22.38 3.68
CA ARG A 220 7.59 22.05 2.47
C ARG A 220 7.54 23.24 1.52
N HIS A 221 8.31 24.27 1.85
CA HIS A 221 8.70 25.25 0.85
C HIS A 221 9.86 24.70 0.01
N ILE A 222 9.50 24.27 -1.20
CA ILE A 222 10.10 24.66 -2.50
C ILE A 222 11.61 24.94 -2.47
N LEU A 223 12.41 24.16 -3.23
CA LEU A 223 13.41 24.79 -4.11
C LEU A 223 13.88 23.91 -5.28
N HIS A 224 13.90 24.58 -6.42
CA HIS A 224 14.43 24.20 -7.72
C HIS A 224 15.85 23.62 -7.72
N GLU A 225 16.11 22.86 -8.79
CA GLU A 225 17.41 22.51 -9.35
C GLU A 225 18.53 23.53 -9.08
N GLN A 226 19.56 23.12 -8.34
CA GLN A 226 20.89 23.74 -8.41
C GLN A 226 21.98 22.66 -8.38
N LYS A 227 22.90 22.77 -9.35
CA LYS A 227 24.10 21.92 -9.52
C LYS A 227 24.95 21.86 -8.23
N PRO A 228 25.67 20.76 -7.98
CA PRO A 228 26.49 20.63 -6.78
C PRO A 228 27.76 21.48 -6.92
N THR A 229 27.92 22.48 -6.06
CA THR A 229 29.23 23.07 -5.77
C THR A 229 29.89 22.29 -4.64
N PRO A 230 31.23 22.09 -4.68
CA PRO A 230 31.93 21.28 -3.69
C PRO A 230 32.00 22.00 -2.33
N PHE A 231 31.64 21.28 -1.28
CA PHE A 231 31.62 21.74 0.10
C PHE A 231 33.05 22.04 0.60
N ASN A 232 33.33 23.29 0.98
CA ASN A 232 34.60 23.71 1.57
C ASN A 232 34.39 24.08 3.05
N PRO A 233 34.96 23.33 4.02
CA PRO A 233 34.57 23.40 5.42
C PRO A 233 35.17 24.57 6.23
N PHE A 234 35.75 25.60 5.58
CA PHE A 234 36.47 26.69 6.29
C PHE A 234 36.07 28.12 5.90
N LYS A 235 34.79 28.41 5.65
CA LYS A 235 34.34 29.80 5.50
C LYS A 235 33.36 30.24 6.59
N ASN A 236 33.91 31.05 7.49
CA ASN A 236 33.22 31.80 8.53
C ASN A 236 32.18 32.76 7.92
N HIS A 237 30.94 32.66 8.40
CA HIS A 237 29.95 33.73 8.24
C HIS A 237 29.66 34.37 9.60
N SER A 238 29.78 35.69 9.59
CA SER A 238 29.58 36.64 10.67
C SER A 238 28.14 36.65 11.19
N PRO A 239 27.92 36.77 12.51
CA PRO A 239 26.58 36.74 13.09
C PRO A 239 25.89 38.11 13.03
N SER A 240 24.75 38.15 12.35
CA SER A 240 23.75 39.21 12.47
C SER A 240 22.97 39.03 13.77
N GLN A 241 23.23 39.93 14.72
CA GLN A 241 22.42 40.37 15.86
C GLN A 241 21.37 39.39 16.42
N SER A 242 21.77 38.62 17.44
CA SER A 242 20.87 38.23 18.53
C SER A 242 21.53 38.58 19.87
N LYS A 243 20.73 39.17 20.76
CA LYS A 243 21.19 39.74 22.03
C LYS A 243 21.88 38.68 22.89
N GLN A 244 23.14 38.94 23.21
CA GLN A 244 23.97 38.15 24.10
C GLN A 244 23.41 38.23 25.53
N ILE A 245 22.95 37.10 26.07
CA ILE A 245 22.54 36.97 27.47
C ILE A 245 23.82 36.95 28.30
N ASN A 246 24.05 38.03 29.07
CA ASN A 246 25.19 38.14 29.97
C ASN A 246 24.77 37.67 31.37
N PRO A 247 25.33 36.57 31.92
CA PRO A 247 24.79 35.92 33.11
C PRO A 247 25.10 36.61 34.46
N PHE A 248 25.70 37.81 34.47
CA PHE A 248 26.14 38.47 35.71
C PHE A 248 25.80 39.96 35.80
N GLN A 249 24.60 40.38 35.41
CA GLN A 249 24.12 41.73 35.72
C GLN A 249 22.90 41.69 36.65
N SER A 250 23.18 41.89 37.93
CA SER A 250 22.20 42.20 38.97
C SER A 250 21.76 43.65 38.82
N THR A 251 20.48 43.89 38.56
CA THR A 251 19.81 45.15 38.89
C THR A 251 18.52 44.87 39.64
N LYS A 252 18.49 45.46 40.84
CA LYS A 252 17.44 45.45 41.84
C LYS A 252 16.17 46.14 41.28
N ASN A 253 15.00 45.52 41.42
CA ASN A 253 13.84 46.16 42.04
C ASN A 253 12.72 45.15 42.36
N LYS A 254 12.23 45.30 43.58
CA LYS A 254 11.15 44.59 44.30
C LYS A 254 9.83 44.82 43.54
N GLN A 255 8.88 43.89 43.41
CA GLN A 255 8.11 43.23 44.47
C GLN A 255 7.47 41.95 43.90
N SER A 256 7.66 40.81 44.55
CA SER A 256 6.67 39.72 44.49
C SER A 256 6.55 39.11 45.88
N SER A 257 5.30 38.94 46.32
CA SER A 257 4.93 38.45 47.63
C SER A 257 5.30 36.97 47.78
N THR A 258 6.10 36.67 48.80
CA THR A 258 6.43 35.30 49.19
C THR A 258 5.21 34.61 49.78
N ILE A 259 4.83 33.47 49.20
CA ILE A 259 3.85 32.54 49.78
C ILE A 259 4.51 31.86 50.98
N ASN A 260 3.95 32.04 52.17
CA ASN A 260 4.48 31.49 53.42
C ASN A 260 3.71 30.20 53.78
N PRO A 261 4.35 29.01 53.78
CA PRO A 261 3.64 27.73 53.84
C PRO A 261 3.23 27.26 55.26
N PHE A 262 3.31 28.09 56.30
CA PHE A 262 3.04 27.67 57.69
C PHE A 262 2.09 28.57 58.50
N LYS A 263 1.09 29.23 57.87
CA LYS A 263 0.00 29.84 58.66
C LYS A 263 -1.06 28.79 59.02
N ARG A 264 -1.02 28.32 60.28
CA ARG A 264 -2.10 27.55 60.92
C ARG A 264 -3.30 28.46 61.24
N LYS A 265 -4.50 27.93 61.03
CA LYS A 265 -5.79 28.51 61.41
C LYS A 265 -5.95 28.52 62.93
N ASN A 266 -6.42 29.66 63.47
CA ASN A 266 -7.33 29.73 64.61
C ASN A 266 -8.48 30.64 64.20
#